data_AF-A0A426TWC5-F1
#
_entry.id   AF-A0A426TWC5-F1
#
_cell.length_a   1.000
_cell.length_b   1.000
_cell.length_c   1.000
_cell.angle_alpha   90.00
_cell.angle_beta   90.00
_cell.angle_gamma   90.00
#
_symmetry.space_group_name_H-M   'P 1'
#
loop_
_entity.id
_entity.type
_entity.pdbx_description
1 polymer ?
#
loop_
_entity_poly.entity_id
_entity_poly.type
_entity_poly.pdbx_seq_one_letter_code
_entity_poly.pdbx_strand_id
1 'polypeptide(L)'
;MKRSALVTALAALAALAPALLGGGLVSAAPRTSAAAACTAAEQEVYTPPATVPATPGTVLACRSVALSQVPGNSAMAAWKVLYSSTDNQGRPVAVSGTLAGPAAPWTGTWLSAT
;
A
#
# COMPACT_ATOMS: atom_id res chain seq x y z
N MET A 1 -51.21 10.81 -48.30
CA MET A 1 -51.60 9.51 -48.88
C MET A 1 -50.36 8.63 -48.82
N LYS A 2 -50.28 7.64 -47.92
CA LYS A 2 -50.52 6.20 -48.20
C LYS A 2 -49.65 5.72 -49.38
N ARG A 3 -48.82 4.69 -49.32
CA ARG A 3 -48.60 3.57 -48.39
C ARG A 3 -47.34 2.85 -48.86
N SER A 4 -46.61 2.32 -47.87
CA SER A 4 -45.78 1.13 -47.89
C SER A 4 -45.80 0.24 -49.13
N ALA A 5 -44.61 -0.21 -49.52
CA ALA A 5 -44.26 -1.51 -50.11
C ALA A 5 -42.82 -1.36 -50.65
N LEU A 6 -41.80 -2.15 -50.35
CA LEU A 6 -41.64 -3.56 -49.98
C LEU A 6 -40.18 -3.63 -49.42
N VAL A 7 -39.87 -4.11 -48.20
CA VAL A 7 -39.82 -5.53 -47.81
C VAL A 7 -39.10 -6.31 -48.93
N THR A 8 -37.83 -6.70 -48.89
CA THR A 8 -37.21 -7.71 -48.02
C THR A 8 -35.85 -8.04 -48.64
N ALA A 9 -34.77 -8.11 -47.84
CA ALA A 9 -33.59 -8.97 -48.03
C ALA A 9 -32.59 -8.62 -46.90
N LEU A 10 -32.83 -9.04 -45.66
CA LEU A 10 -32.40 -10.31 -45.05
C LEU A 10 -30.88 -10.59 -45.14
N ALA A 11 -30.32 -10.87 -43.96
CA ALA A 11 -28.96 -11.34 -43.66
C ALA A 11 -27.90 -10.20 -43.56
N ALA A 12 -27.08 -10.05 -42.52
CA ALA A 12 -26.68 -10.99 -41.49
C ALA A 12 -25.92 -10.25 -40.36
N LEU A 13 -25.72 -10.96 -39.24
CA LEU A 13 -24.75 -10.73 -38.17
C LEU A 13 -25.03 -9.64 -37.12
N ALA A 14 -25.62 -10.12 -36.03
CA ALA A 14 -25.25 -9.74 -34.68
C ALA A 14 -23.71 -9.82 -34.48
N ALA A 15 -23.13 -8.77 -33.89
CA ALA A 15 -21.86 -8.66 -33.14
C ALA A 15 -21.40 -7.18 -33.23
N LEU A 16 -20.91 -6.44 -32.22
CA LEU A 16 -20.25 -6.72 -30.96
C LEU A 16 -20.44 -5.53 -29.98
N ALA A 17 -20.68 -5.88 -28.71
CA ALA A 17 -20.11 -5.33 -27.46
C ALA A 17 -20.05 -3.80 -27.18
N PRO A 18 -20.75 -3.33 -26.11
CA PRO A 18 -20.26 -2.22 -25.30
C PRO A 18 -19.28 -2.77 -24.24
N ALA A 19 -18.01 -2.91 -24.60
CA ALA A 19 -16.94 -3.25 -23.65
C ALA A 19 -16.21 -1.97 -23.20
N LEU A 20 -16.88 -1.16 -22.38
CA LEU A 20 -16.25 -0.09 -21.59
C LEU A 20 -16.47 -0.35 -20.10
N LEU A 21 -16.28 -1.60 -19.69
CA LEU A 21 -15.97 -1.92 -18.30
C LEU A 21 -14.47 -1.69 -18.15
N GLY A 22 -14.12 -0.46 -17.80
CA GLY A 22 -12.77 -0.08 -17.40
C GLY A 22 -12.33 -0.89 -16.19
N GLY A 23 -11.78 -2.07 -16.44
CA GLY A 23 -10.98 -2.82 -15.49
C GLY A 23 -9.77 -1.98 -15.16
N GLY A 24 -9.86 -1.16 -14.11
CA GLY A 24 -8.71 -0.50 -13.53
C GLY A 24 -7.67 -1.57 -13.20
N LEU A 25 -6.55 -1.54 -13.93
CA LEU A 25 -5.38 -2.34 -13.60
C LEU A 25 -4.93 -1.89 -12.22
N VAL A 26 -5.35 -2.62 -11.19
CA VAL A 26 -4.73 -2.53 -9.87
C VAL A 26 -3.30 -2.97 -10.04
N SER A 27 -2.41 -2.01 -10.25
CA SER A 27 -0.97 -2.26 -10.25
C SER A 27 -0.62 -2.78 -8.87
N ALA A 28 -0.41 -4.09 -8.75
CA ALA A 28 0.12 -4.69 -7.55
C ALA A 28 1.53 -4.13 -7.37
N ALA A 29 1.66 -3.10 -6.53
CA ALA A 29 2.96 -2.54 -6.20
C ALA A 29 3.87 -3.69 -5.73
N PRO A 30 5.11 -3.78 -6.24
CA PRO A 30 6.04 -4.80 -5.81
C PRO A 30 6.21 -4.67 -4.29
N ARG A 31 5.80 -5.71 -3.54
CA ARG A 31 6.15 -5.84 -2.13
C ARG A 31 7.59 -6.29 -2.08
N THR A 32 8.52 -5.34 -2.15
CA THR A 32 9.91 -5.60 -1.78
C THR A 32 9.92 -5.84 -0.27
N SER A 33 9.64 -7.07 0.14
CA SER A 33 9.93 -7.55 1.49
C SER A 33 11.40 -8.00 1.56
N ALA A 34 12.30 -7.12 1.15
CA ALA A 34 13.60 -7.13 1.78
C ALA A 34 13.34 -6.47 3.13
N ALA A 35 13.17 -7.27 4.18
CA ALA A 35 13.34 -6.75 5.53
C ALA A 35 14.77 -6.20 5.57
N ALA A 36 14.94 -4.93 5.18
CA ALA A 36 16.20 -4.23 5.37
C ALA A 36 16.53 -4.47 6.84
N ALA A 37 17.65 -5.13 7.10
CA ALA A 37 18.02 -5.46 8.47
C ALA A 37 18.07 -4.13 9.22
N CYS A 38 17.08 -3.91 10.10
CA CYS A 38 16.93 -2.66 10.82
C CYS A 38 18.08 -2.54 11.81
N THR A 39 19.19 -2.00 11.32
CA THR A 39 20.51 -1.97 11.93
C THR A 39 21.12 -0.58 11.94
N ALA A 40 20.35 0.43 11.53
CA ALA A 40 20.77 1.83 11.57
C ALA A 40 21.23 2.25 12.97
N ALA A 41 22.17 3.19 13.03
CA ALA A 41 22.56 3.82 14.29
C ALA A 41 21.37 4.60 14.88
N GLU A 42 21.37 4.84 16.20
CA GLU A 42 20.25 5.55 16.83
C GLU A 42 20.04 6.96 16.24
N GLN A 43 21.13 7.68 15.98
CA GLN A 43 21.14 9.03 15.45
C GLN A 43 20.58 9.10 14.02
N GLU A 44 20.81 8.07 13.21
CA GLU A 44 20.33 8.00 11.82
C GLU A 44 18.80 7.99 11.76
N VAL A 45 18.13 7.38 12.76
CA VAL A 45 16.67 7.34 12.84
C VAL A 45 16.05 8.70 13.19
N TYR A 46 16.86 9.68 13.59
CA TYR A 46 16.44 11.04 13.93
C TYR A 46 17.10 12.11 13.06
N THR A 47 17.85 11.72 12.02
CA THR A 47 18.53 12.65 11.11
C THR A 47 17.84 12.62 9.76
N PRO A 48 16.96 13.60 9.44
CA PRO A 48 16.34 13.69 8.13
C PRO A 48 17.38 13.83 7.01
N PRO A 49 17.21 13.14 5.87
CA PRO A 49 18.04 13.38 4.70
C PRO A 49 17.76 14.77 4.12
N ALA A 50 18.71 15.32 3.35
CA ALA A 50 18.54 16.60 2.67
C ALA A 50 17.36 16.60 1.68
N THR A 51 17.08 15.45 1.07
CA THR A 51 15.94 15.23 0.17
C THR A 51 15.09 14.09 0.68
N VAL A 52 13.81 14.37 0.94
CA VAL A 52 12.84 13.35 1.37
C VAL A 52 12.14 12.77 0.13
N PRO A 53 12.11 11.43 -0.03
CA PRO A 53 11.36 10.79 -1.11
C PRO A 53 9.89 11.17 -1.08
N ALA A 54 9.28 11.45 -2.25
CA ALA A 54 7.89 11.89 -2.32
C ALA A 54 6.86 10.78 -2.11
N THR A 55 7.27 9.51 -2.12
CA THR A 55 6.40 8.36 -1.89
C THR A 55 6.16 8.17 -0.38
N PRO A 56 4.92 8.35 0.13
CA PRO A 56 4.65 8.16 1.54
C PRO A 56 4.87 6.72 1.96
N GLY A 57 5.41 6.51 3.17
CA GLY A 57 5.71 5.20 3.73
C GLY A 57 7.08 4.64 3.32
N THR A 58 7.86 5.31 2.48
CA THR A 58 9.24 4.90 2.20
C THR A 58 10.08 4.94 3.47
N VAL A 59 10.62 3.79 3.89
CA VAL A 59 11.53 3.68 5.04
C VAL A 59 12.90 4.24 4.65
N LEU A 60 13.39 5.19 5.43
CA LEU A 60 14.66 5.91 5.22
C LEU A 60 15.76 5.36 6.13
N ALA A 61 15.42 5.06 7.37
CA ALA A 61 16.29 4.37 8.33
C ALA A 61 15.43 3.57 9.30
N CYS A 62 15.92 2.43 9.79
CA CYS A 62 15.24 1.69 10.84
C CYS A 62 16.23 0.94 11.73
N ARG A 63 15.86 0.76 12.99
CA ARG A 63 16.60 -0.07 13.94
C ARG A 63 15.69 -0.88 14.85
N SER A 64 16.07 -2.12 15.11
CA SER A 64 15.39 -2.97 16.09
C SER A 64 15.65 -2.46 17.51
N VAL A 65 14.62 -2.54 18.36
CA VAL A 65 14.68 -2.18 19.78
C VAL A 65 13.94 -3.20 20.63
N ALA A 66 14.35 -3.35 21.90
CA ALA A 66 13.63 -4.14 22.88
C ALA A 66 12.69 -3.24 23.70
N LEU A 67 11.45 -3.70 23.93
CA LEU A 67 10.49 -3.02 24.81
C LEU A 67 10.53 -3.68 26.20
N SER A 68 11.35 -3.17 27.10
CA SER A 68 11.56 -3.75 28.44
C SER A 68 10.37 -3.61 29.38
N GLN A 69 9.42 -2.73 29.08
CA GLN A 69 8.28 -2.41 29.93
C GLN A 69 6.99 -3.15 29.56
N VAL A 70 7.04 -4.08 28.60
CA VAL A 70 5.88 -4.90 28.22
C VAL A 70 5.80 -6.10 29.17
N PRO A 71 4.79 -6.18 30.05
CA PRO A 71 4.65 -7.29 30.99
C PRO A 71 4.19 -8.55 30.26
N GLY A 72 4.69 -9.71 30.70
CA GLY A 72 4.39 -11.00 30.07
C GLY A 72 5.43 -11.39 29.02
N ASN A 73 5.64 -12.69 28.85
CA ASN A 73 6.55 -13.30 27.87
C ASN A 73 6.05 -13.21 26.42
N SER A 74 5.27 -12.18 26.09
CA SER A 74 4.74 -11.95 24.76
C SER A 74 5.87 -11.55 23.83
N ALA A 75 6.23 -12.43 22.91
CA ALA A 75 7.24 -12.16 21.89
C ALA A 75 6.77 -11.01 20.98
N MET A 76 7.28 -9.81 21.26
CA MET A 76 7.03 -8.59 20.48
C MET A 76 8.31 -8.22 19.74
N ALA A 77 8.17 -7.88 18.48
CA ALA A 77 9.22 -7.23 17.72
C ALA A 77 8.93 -5.73 17.67
N ALA A 78 9.96 -4.91 17.84
CA ALA A 78 9.82 -3.46 17.86
C ALA A 78 10.97 -2.77 17.14
N TRP A 79 10.68 -1.61 16.56
CA TRP A 79 11.59 -0.83 15.74
C TRP A 79 11.39 0.66 15.97
N LYS A 80 12.50 1.42 15.96
CA LYS A 80 12.46 2.86 15.66
C LYS A 80 12.65 3.02 14.15
N VAL A 81 11.85 3.86 13.52
CA VAL A 81 11.85 4.06 12.06
C VAL A 81 11.86 5.54 11.72
N LEU A 82 12.60 5.91 10.69
CA LEU A 82 12.49 7.18 9.98
C LEU A 82 11.86 6.87 8.62
N TYR A 83 10.76 7.52 8.27
CA TYR A 83 10.03 7.26 7.03
C TYR A 83 9.52 8.54 6.39
N SER A 84 9.24 8.49 5.08
CA SER A 84 8.61 9.59 4.36
C SER A 84 7.12 9.67 4.65
N SER A 85 6.61 10.88 4.85
CA SER A 85 5.20 11.22 5.01
C SER A 85 4.87 12.49 4.21
N THR A 86 3.65 13.00 4.37
CA THR A 86 3.16 14.19 3.71
C THR A 86 2.66 15.19 4.75
N ASP A 87 3.09 16.44 4.66
CA ASP A 87 2.59 17.52 5.54
C ASP A 87 1.18 18.00 5.13
N ASN A 88 0.63 18.97 5.89
CA ASN A 88 -0.71 19.51 5.60
C ASN A 88 -0.78 20.38 4.33
N GLN A 89 0.36 20.72 3.71
CA GLN A 89 0.42 21.38 2.42
C GLN A 89 0.73 20.41 1.26
N GLY A 90 0.79 19.10 1.53
CA GLY A 90 1.07 18.10 0.50
C GLY A 90 2.57 17.88 0.21
N ARG A 91 3.49 18.43 1.01
CA ARG A 91 4.93 18.34 0.77
C ARG A 91 5.53 17.11 1.45
N PRO A 92 6.55 16.45 0.85
CA PRO A 92 7.25 15.34 1.48
C PRO A 92 7.98 15.77 2.75
N VAL A 93 7.85 15.00 3.82
CA VAL A 93 8.52 15.24 5.11
C VAL A 93 9.00 13.93 5.73
N ALA A 94 10.15 13.94 6.41
CA ALA A 94 10.63 12.77 7.13
C ALA A 94 10.09 12.76 8.57
N VAL A 95 9.57 11.62 9.02
CA VAL A 95 8.96 11.44 10.33
C VAL A 95 9.61 10.25 11.03
N SER A 96 9.97 10.42 12.30
CA SER A 96 10.42 9.32 13.16
C SER A 96 9.25 8.73 13.94
N GLY A 97 9.22 7.41 14.07
CA GLY A 97 8.19 6.69 14.81
C GLY A 97 8.72 5.43 15.48
N THR A 98 7.89 4.83 16.33
CA THR A 98 8.13 3.50 16.90
C THR A 98 7.03 2.56 16.45
N LEU A 99 7.43 1.43 15.88
CA LEU A 99 6.52 0.35 15.49
C LEU A 99 6.75 -0.83 16.42
N ALA A 100 5.68 -1.48 16.86
CA ALA A 100 5.74 -2.70 17.64
C ALA A 100 4.63 -3.63 17.18
N GLY A 101 4.95 -4.91 17.00
CA GLY A 101 3.99 -5.91 16.57
C GLY A 101 4.33 -7.28 17.14
N PRO A 102 3.35 -8.21 17.14
CA PRO A 102 3.59 -9.59 17.50
C PRO A 102 4.70 -10.19 16.62
N ALA A 103 5.62 -10.96 17.22
CA ALA A 103 6.62 -11.72 16.47
C ALA A 103 6.01 -12.91 15.71
N ALA A 104 4.87 -13.41 16.19
CA ALA A 104 4.12 -14.48 15.54
C ALA A 104 3.14 -13.91 14.50
N PRO A 105 3.02 -14.52 13.31
CA PRO A 105 2.03 -14.12 12.32
C PRO A 105 0.61 -14.32 12.86
N TRP A 106 -0.29 -13.44 12.46
CA TRP A 106 -1.71 -13.56 12.79
C TRP A 106 -2.34 -14.78 12.09
N THR A 107 -3.05 -15.62 12.83
CA THR A 107 -3.70 -16.84 12.32
C THR A 107 -5.23 -16.77 12.28
N GLY A 108 -5.83 -15.65 12.71
CA GLY A 108 -7.28 -15.49 12.73
C GLY A 108 -7.87 -15.11 11.36
N THR A 109 -9.14 -15.43 11.16
CA THR A 109 -9.90 -15.02 9.97
C THR A 109 -10.23 -13.53 10.06
N TRP A 110 -9.87 -12.76 9.02
CA TRP A 110 -10.36 -11.40 8.89
C TRP A 110 -11.85 -11.41 8.56
N LEU A 111 -12.64 -10.55 9.20
CA LEU A 111 -14.01 -10.29 8.79
C LEU A 111 -13.94 -9.49 7.48
N SER A 112 -14.03 -10.16 6.34
CA SER A 112 -14.22 -9.46 5.07
C SER A 112 -15.60 -8.80 5.11
N ALA A 113 -15.62 -7.47 5.20
CA ALA A 113 -16.84 -6.69 5.02
C ALA A 113 -17.38 -7.01 3.62
N THR A 114 -18.54 -7.69 3.60
CA THR A 114 -19.36 -7.88 2.41
C THR A 114 -20.22 -6.63 2.23
#